data_AF-A0A2S9GTH2-F1
#
_entry.id   AF-A0A2S9GTH2-F1
#
_cell.length_a   1.000
_cell.length_b   1.000
_cell.length_c   1.000
_cell.angle_alpha   90.00
_cell.angle_beta   90.00
_cell.angle_gamma   90.00
#
_symmetry.space_group_name_H-M   'P 1'
#
loop_
_entity.id
_entity.type
_entity.pdbx_description
1 polymer ?
#
loop_
_entity_poly.entity_id
_entity_poly.type
_entity_poly.pdbx_seq_one_letter_code
_entity_poly.pdbx_strand_id
1 'polypeptide(L)'
;MIDFNVRLRAERKRLGLNQEKFAVLGGVTKDTQLNYESGSRKPDSDYLAAIARAGVDVLYLLTGELAVSALTQEENEVLIGYRSLDTRGKAGVLGLIDGMAPIEKTKKEELKKENLEIPVTPISGGNHFYGKVGEMTDVKGDQYNSGSKTINVGGDKKKKKSTPES
;
A
#
# COMPACT_ATOMS: atom_id res chain seq x y z
N MET A 1 13.39 -12.47 -5.00
CA MET A 1 12.90 -13.87 -5.06
C MET A 1 11.67 -13.94 -4.18
N ILE A 2 10.51 -14.38 -4.69
CA ILE A 2 9.30 -14.52 -3.87
C ILE A 2 9.47 -15.74 -2.96
N ASP A 3 9.03 -15.67 -1.71
CA ASP A 3 9.15 -16.79 -0.76
C ASP A 3 8.02 -17.82 -0.93
N PHE A 4 8.29 -19.06 -0.53
CA PHE A 4 7.34 -20.19 -0.60
C PHE A 4 5.97 -19.86 0.01
N ASN A 5 5.95 -19.24 1.19
CA ASN A 5 4.72 -18.91 1.91
C ASN A 5 3.87 -17.87 1.18
N VAL A 6 4.51 -16.95 0.44
CA VAL A 6 3.81 -15.98 -0.41
C VAL A 6 3.17 -16.68 -1.61
N ARG A 7 3.89 -17.61 -2.25
CA ARG A 7 3.33 -18.44 -3.34
C ARG A 7 2.18 -19.32 -2.88
N LEU A 8 2.30 -19.93 -1.69
CA LEU A 8 1.23 -20.73 -1.09
C LEU A 8 -0.05 -19.92 -0.91
N ARG A 9 0.09 -18.68 -0.41
CA ARG A 9 -1.03 -17.76 -0.27
C ARG A 9 -1.61 -17.33 -1.62
N ALA A 10 -0.76 -17.14 -2.63
CA ALA A 10 -1.19 -16.80 -3.99
C ALA A 10 -2.02 -17.93 -4.62
N GLU A 11 -1.55 -19.17 -4.54
CA GLU A 11 -2.26 -20.35 -5.05
C GLU A 11 -3.61 -20.56 -4.36
N ARG A 12 -3.66 -20.40 -3.04
CA ARG A 12 -4.95 -20.44 -2.32
C ARG A 12 -5.94 -19.39 -2.85
N LYS A 13 -5.46 -18.16 -3.07
CA LYS A 13 -6.27 -17.06 -3.60
C LYS A 13 -6.70 -17.33 -5.05
N ARG A 14 -5.84 -17.92 -5.87
CA ARG A 14 -6.16 -18.33 -7.26
C ARG A 14 -7.35 -19.29 -7.29
N LEU A 15 -7.42 -20.21 -6.32
CA LEU A 15 -8.54 -21.13 -6.16
C LEU A 15 -9.80 -20.48 -5.53
N GLY A 16 -9.75 -19.20 -5.15
CA GLY A 16 -10.88 -18.51 -4.51
C GLY A 16 -11.19 -19.00 -3.09
N LEU A 17 -10.24 -19.66 -2.42
CA LEU A 17 -10.46 -20.29 -1.12
C LEU A 17 -10.02 -19.40 0.04
N ASN A 18 -10.79 -19.46 1.14
CA ASN A 18 -10.35 -18.93 2.42
C ASN A 18 -9.37 -19.90 3.11
N GLN A 19 -8.68 -19.45 4.16
CA GLN A 19 -7.66 -20.25 4.86
C GLN A 19 -8.22 -21.54 5.47
N GLU A 20 -9.45 -21.52 5.95
CA GLU A 20 -10.08 -22.68 6.59
C GLU A 20 -10.41 -23.77 5.57
N LYS A 21 -11.06 -23.42 4.46
CA LYS A 21 -11.36 -24.35 3.37
C LYS A 21 -10.08 -24.93 2.77
N PHE A 22 -9.03 -24.11 2.64
CA PHE A 22 -7.75 -24.58 2.11
C PHE A 22 -7.00 -25.50 3.09
N ALA A 23 -7.08 -25.23 4.40
CA ALA A 23 -6.52 -26.11 5.43
C ALA A 23 -7.15 -27.50 5.38
N VAL A 24 -8.48 -27.58 5.17
CA VAL A 24 -9.20 -28.85 5.02
C VAL A 24 -8.67 -29.67 3.84
N LEU A 25 -8.35 -29.05 2.71
CA LEU A 25 -7.75 -29.74 1.56
C LEU A 25 -6.38 -30.34 1.89
N GLY A 26 -5.61 -29.66 2.72
CA GLY A 26 -4.32 -30.13 3.21
C GLY A 26 -4.40 -31.10 4.40
N GLY A 27 -5.59 -31.41 4.92
CA GLY A 27 -5.77 -32.26 6.09
C GLY A 27 -5.25 -31.64 7.40
N VAL A 28 -5.17 -30.31 7.49
CA VAL A 28 -4.62 -29.58 8.63
C VAL A 28 -5.62 -28.58 9.23
N THR A 29 -5.29 -28.05 10.40
CA THR A 29 -6.07 -26.99 11.04
C THR A 29 -5.85 -25.63 10.38
N LYS A 30 -6.81 -24.71 10.52
CA LYS A 30 -6.69 -23.32 10.07
C LYS A 30 -5.44 -22.62 10.62
N ASP A 31 -5.10 -22.85 11.89
CA ASP A 31 -3.90 -22.26 12.51
C ASP A 31 -2.61 -22.81 11.89
N THR A 32 -2.60 -24.09 11.53
CA THR A 32 -1.47 -24.70 10.81
C THR A 32 -1.30 -24.05 9.43
N GLN A 33 -2.40 -23.81 8.71
CA GLN A 33 -2.39 -23.07 7.45
C GLN A 33 -1.86 -21.65 7.60
N LEU A 34 -2.28 -20.94 8.66
CA LEU A 34 -1.81 -19.59 8.97
C LEU A 34 -0.28 -19.58 9.20
N ASN A 35 0.25 -20.58 9.92
CA ASN A 35 1.68 -20.74 10.15
C ASN A 35 2.47 -21.04 8.87
N TYR A 36 1.89 -21.77 7.93
CA TYR A 36 2.51 -21.98 6.62
C TYR A 36 2.53 -20.70 5.79
N GLU A 37 1.45 -19.91 5.78
CA GLU A 37 1.36 -18.65 5.03
C GLU A 37 2.17 -17.50 5.65
N SER A 38 2.40 -17.52 6.96
CA SER A 38 3.30 -16.58 7.63
C SER A 38 4.77 -16.97 7.50
N GLY A 39 5.05 -18.22 7.12
CA GLY A 39 6.40 -18.77 7.01
C GLY A 39 7.00 -19.24 8.34
N SER A 40 6.23 -19.22 9.44
CA SER A 40 6.69 -19.72 10.75
C SER A 40 6.90 -21.22 10.77
N ARG A 41 6.22 -21.96 9.89
CA ARG A 41 6.39 -23.41 9.72
C ARG A 41 6.42 -23.77 8.24
N LYS A 42 7.09 -24.88 7.90
CA LYS A 42 7.09 -25.46 6.56
C LYS A 42 6.10 -26.63 6.48
N PRO A 43 5.30 -26.75 5.41
CA PRO A 43 4.46 -27.92 5.18
C PRO A 43 5.30 -29.14 4.85
N ASP A 44 4.77 -30.32 5.14
CA ASP A 44 5.35 -31.61 4.77
C ASP A 44 4.89 -32.07 3.37
N SER A 45 5.44 -33.19 2.92
CA SER A 45 5.11 -33.79 1.62
C SER A 45 3.67 -34.25 1.53
N ASP A 46 3.07 -34.72 2.63
CA ASP A 46 1.71 -35.24 2.64
C ASP A 46 0.69 -34.11 2.42
N TYR A 47 0.90 -32.98 3.10
CA TYR A 47 0.15 -31.75 2.86
C TYR A 47 0.28 -31.29 1.40
N LEU A 48 1.51 -31.26 0.85
CA LEU A 48 1.74 -30.86 -0.53
C LEU A 48 1.03 -31.79 -1.53
N ALA A 49 1.08 -33.10 -1.30
CA ALA A 49 0.38 -34.08 -2.13
C ALA A 49 -1.14 -33.91 -2.03
N ALA A 50 -1.68 -33.58 -0.86
CA ALA A 50 -3.11 -33.36 -0.67
C ALA A 50 -3.61 -32.12 -1.44
N ILE A 51 -2.92 -30.98 -1.32
CA ILE A 51 -3.30 -29.76 -2.04
C ILE A 51 -3.06 -29.87 -3.55
N ALA A 52 -2.08 -30.67 -4.00
CA ALA A 52 -1.86 -30.95 -5.42
C ALA A 52 -3.10 -31.60 -6.06
N ARG A 53 -3.74 -32.55 -5.38
CA ARG A 53 -5.00 -33.17 -5.84
C ARG A 53 -6.16 -32.17 -5.90
N ALA A 54 -6.08 -31.08 -5.14
CA ALA A 54 -7.04 -29.99 -5.18
C ALA A 54 -6.71 -28.92 -6.25
N GLY A 55 -5.73 -29.17 -7.12
CA GLY A 55 -5.41 -28.30 -8.24
C GLY A 55 -4.41 -27.18 -7.93
N VAL A 56 -3.67 -27.29 -6.83
CA VAL A 56 -2.54 -26.39 -6.53
C VAL A 56 -1.32 -26.78 -7.36
N ASP A 57 -0.66 -25.79 -7.94
CA ASP A 57 0.61 -25.99 -8.66
C ASP A 57 1.78 -26.09 -7.68
N VAL A 58 2.14 -27.32 -7.30
CA VAL A 58 3.24 -27.57 -6.36
C VAL A 58 4.60 -27.23 -6.98
N LEU A 59 4.77 -27.32 -8.31
CA LEU A 59 6.02 -26.91 -8.95
C LEU A 59 6.22 -25.40 -8.76
N TYR A 60 5.16 -24.61 -8.98
CA TYR A 60 5.18 -23.18 -8.71
C TYR A 60 5.48 -22.90 -7.24
N LEU A 61 4.85 -23.61 -6.30
CA LEU A 61 5.14 -23.42 -4.88
C LEU A 61 6.62 -23.63 -4.55
N LEU A 62 7.25 -24.68 -5.08
CA LEU A 62 8.63 -25.03 -4.74
C LEU A 62 9.66 -24.16 -5.48
N THR A 63 9.46 -23.93 -6.76
CA THR A 63 10.48 -23.35 -7.65
C THR A 63 10.20 -21.90 -8.05
N GLY A 64 8.93 -21.48 -7.98
CA GLY A 64 8.47 -20.23 -8.57
C GLY A 64 8.18 -20.31 -10.07
N GLU A 65 8.37 -21.47 -10.70
CA GLU A 65 8.05 -21.71 -12.10
C GLU A 65 6.66 -22.36 -12.23
N LEU A 66 5.83 -21.82 -13.12
CA LEU A 66 4.49 -22.37 -13.39
C LEU A 66 4.61 -23.70 -14.15
N ALA A 67 3.86 -24.70 -13.72
CA ALA A 67 3.74 -25.97 -14.41
C ALA A 67 3.02 -25.78 -15.75
N VAL A 68 3.62 -26.27 -16.83
CA VAL A 68 3.06 -26.24 -18.19
C VAL A 68 1.70 -26.97 -18.27
N SER A 69 1.45 -27.93 -17.37
CA SER A 69 0.19 -28.66 -17.27
C SER A 69 -0.95 -27.91 -16.58
N ALA A 70 -0.66 -26.77 -15.93
CA ALA A 70 -1.66 -25.93 -15.27
C ALA A 70 -2.23 -24.82 -16.19
N LEU A 71 -1.73 -24.74 -17.42
CA LEU A 71 -2.17 -23.75 -18.40
C LEU A 71 -3.61 -24.05 -18.84
N THR A 72 -4.45 -23.02 -18.88
CA THR A 72 -5.73 -23.05 -19.58
C THR A 72 -5.50 -23.33 -21.07
N GLN A 73 -6.56 -23.73 -21.79
CA GLN A 73 -6.45 -23.99 -23.22
C GLN A 73 -5.91 -22.77 -23.98
N GLU A 74 -6.41 -21.57 -23.66
CA GLU A 74 -5.95 -20.31 -24.27
C GLU A 74 -4.46 -20.05 -23.99
N GLU A 75 -4.02 -20.19 -22.73
CA GLU A 75 -2.61 -20.01 -22.37
C GLU A 75 -1.70 -21.04 -23.05
N ASN A 76 -2.18 -22.28 -23.19
CA ASN A 76 -1.46 -23.34 -23.88
C ASN A 76 -1.34 -23.06 -25.40
N GLU A 77 -2.39 -22.53 -26.03
CA GLU A 77 -2.37 -22.12 -27.44
C GLU A 77 -1.37 -20.99 -27.69
N VAL A 78 -1.32 -19.99 -26.81
CA VAL A 78 -0.32 -18.91 -26.87
C VAL A 78 1.11 -19.47 -26.73
N LEU A 79 1.32 -20.40 -25.80
CA LEU A 79 2.62 -21.02 -25.55
C LEU A 79 3.10 -21.87 -26.74
N ILE A 80 2.21 -22.67 -27.32
CA ILE A 80 2.49 -23.47 -28.53
C ILE A 80 2.86 -22.55 -29.69
N GLY A 81 2.04 -21.52 -29.93
CA GLY A 81 2.29 -20.51 -30.96
C GLY A 81 3.64 -19.83 -30.78
N TYR A 82 3.91 -19.27 -29.60
CA TYR A 82 5.16 -18.59 -29.29
C TYR A 82 6.41 -19.48 -29.48
N ARG A 83 6.34 -20.75 -29.08
CA ARG A 83 7.46 -21.69 -29.22
C ARG A 83 7.79 -22.01 -30.67
N SER A 84 6.79 -21.97 -31.56
CA SER A 84 6.96 -22.23 -33.00
C SER A 84 7.57 -21.05 -33.79
N LEU A 85 7.66 -19.86 -33.18
CA LEU A 85 8.19 -18.65 -33.83
C LEU A 85 9.73 -18.63 -33.91
N ASP A 86 10.23 -17.88 -34.89
CA ASP A 86 11.64 -17.51 -35.00
C ASP A 86 12.02 -16.39 -34.01
N THR A 87 13.30 -16.01 -33.96
CA THR A 87 13.81 -15.00 -33.03
C THR A 87 13.10 -13.65 -33.16
N ARG A 88 12.77 -13.25 -34.39
CA ARG A 88 12.06 -11.99 -34.64
C ARG A 88 10.60 -12.06 -34.17
N GLY A 89 9.91 -13.16 -34.46
CA GLY A 89 8.53 -13.37 -34.03
C GLY A 89 8.40 -13.38 -32.50
N LYS A 90 9.32 -14.07 -31.81
CA LYS A 90 9.36 -14.09 -30.34
C LYS A 90 9.56 -12.68 -29.76
N ALA A 91 10.49 -11.91 -30.30
CA ALA A 91 10.71 -10.53 -29.89
C ALA A 91 9.47 -9.64 -30.10
N GLY A 92 8.73 -9.85 -31.20
CA GLY A 92 7.48 -9.14 -31.47
C GLY A 92 6.38 -9.44 -30.45
N VAL A 93 6.18 -10.71 -30.10
CA VAL A 93 5.18 -11.11 -29.08
C VAL A 93 5.54 -10.53 -27.71
N LEU A 94 6.81 -10.60 -27.30
CA LEU A 94 7.26 -10.01 -26.03
C LEU A 94 7.03 -8.48 -26.01
N GLY A 95 7.37 -7.78 -27.08
CA GLY A 95 7.13 -6.33 -27.18
C GLY A 95 5.65 -5.95 -27.14
N LEU A 96 4.78 -6.78 -27.72
CA LEU A 96 3.32 -6.60 -27.63
C LEU A 96 2.83 -6.75 -26.18
N ILE A 97 3.25 -7.81 -25.50
CA ILE A 97 2.89 -8.07 -24.10
C ILE A 97 3.38 -6.92 -23.20
N ASP A 98 4.62 -6.46 -23.38
CA ASP A 98 5.17 -5.33 -22.65
C ASP A 98 4.40 -4.03 -22.91
N GLY A 99 4.01 -3.78 -24.17
CA GLY A 99 3.22 -2.61 -24.55
C GLY A 99 1.77 -2.65 -24.07
N MET A 100 1.23 -3.84 -23.81
CA MET A 100 -0.12 -4.07 -23.30
C MET A 100 -0.16 -4.31 -21.79
N ALA A 101 0.99 -4.38 -21.12
CA ALA A 101 1.06 -4.51 -19.67
C ALA A 101 0.25 -3.38 -19.05
N PRO A 102 -0.71 -3.70 -18.15
CA PRO A 102 -1.52 -2.66 -17.53
C PRO A 102 -0.55 -1.70 -16.86
N ILE A 103 -0.64 -0.41 -17.20
CA ILE A 103 0.04 0.63 -16.45
C ILE A 103 -0.51 0.48 -15.04
N GLU A 104 0.28 -0.12 -14.14
CA GLU A 104 -0.07 -0.16 -12.73
C GLU A 104 -0.50 1.25 -12.38
N LYS A 105 -1.72 1.41 -11.84
CA LYS A 105 -2.13 2.67 -11.25
C LYS A 105 -1.13 2.97 -10.16
N THR A 106 -0.05 3.66 -10.51
CA THR A 106 0.99 4.09 -9.59
C THR A 106 0.31 5.05 -8.65
N LYS A 107 -0.16 4.55 -7.51
CA LYS A 107 -0.30 5.26 -6.23
C LYS A 107 -0.87 6.70 -6.28
N LYS A 108 -1.70 7.04 -7.28
CA LYS A 108 -2.28 8.40 -7.44
C LYS A 108 -3.60 8.57 -6.70
N GLU A 109 -4.19 7.48 -6.21
CA GLU A 109 -5.39 7.54 -5.35
C GLU A 109 -5.07 7.53 -3.85
N GLU A 110 -3.83 7.22 -3.44
CA GLU A 110 -3.38 7.44 -2.04
C GLU A 110 -2.95 8.88 -1.77
N LEU A 111 -2.54 9.67 -2.79
CA LEU A 111 -2.19 11.09 -2.63
C LEU A 111 -3.39 12.07 -2.59
N LYS A 112 -4.62 11.58 -2.48
CA LYS A 112 -5.80 12.45 -2.23
C LYS A 112 -6.51 12.17 -0.90
N LYS A 113 -6.00 11.26 -0.06
CA LYS A 113 -6.62 10.94 1.24
C LYS A 113 -5.68 11.07 2.43
N GLU A 114 -4.68 11.95 2.34
CA GLU A 114 -3.91 12.39 3.50
C GLU A 114 -3.86 13.92 3.50
N ASN A 115 -4.86 14.52 4.14
CA ASN A 115 -4.64 15.79 4.82
C ASN A 115 -3.56 15.49 5.87
N LEU A 116 -2.31 15.83 5.56
CA LEU A 116 -1.22 15.83 6.53
C LEU A 116 -1.50 16.92 7.58
N GLU A 117 -2.23 16.56 8.63
CA GLU A 117 -1.99 17.14 9.95
C GLU A 117 -0.57 16.74 10.33
N ILE A 118 0.38 17.65 10.14
CA ILE A 118 1.74 17.48 10.65
C ILE A 118 1.64 17.56 12.18
N PRO A 119 1.95 16.50 12.95
CA PRO A 119 2.19 16.67 14.37
C PRO A 119 3.49 17.47 14.52
N VAL A 120 3.36 18.78 14.69
CA VAL A 120 4.46 19.61 15.19
C VAL A 120 4.73 19.18 16.63
N THR A 121 5.67 18.26 16.82
CA THR A 121 6.35 18.17 18.12
C THR A 121 7.05 19.51 18.32
N PRO A 122 6.79 20.24 19.42
CA PRO A 122 7.54 21.46 19.68
C PRO A 122 9.02 21.06 19.83
N ILE A 123 9.86 21.58 18.94
CA ILE A 123 11.30 21.63 19.20
C ILE A 123 11.45 22.56 20.40
N SER A 124 11.65 21.97 21.57
CA SER A 124 12.03 22.65 22.81
C SER A 124 13.45 23.20 22.67
N GLY A 125 13.59 24.25 21.88
CA GLY A 125 14.79 25.08 21.75
C GLY A 125 14.49 26.58 21.91
N GLY A 126 13.27 26.93 22.34
CA GLY A 126 12.89 28.29 22.72
C GLY A 126 12.85 28.42 24.23
N ASN A 127 13.63 29.35 24.78
CA ASN A 127 13.56 29.71 26.20
C ASN A 127 12.12 30.09 26.55
N HIS A 128 11.49 29.29 27.42
CA HIS A 128 10.19 29.63 27.99
C HIS A 128 10.42 30.55 29.19
N PHE A 129 9.94 31.79 29.10
CA PHE A 129 9.91 32.73 30.23
C PHE A 129 8.55 32.60 30.93
N TYR A 130 8.57 32.25 32.22
CA TYR A 130 7.37 32.25 33.06
C TYR A 130 7.33 33.54 33.87
N GLY A 131 6.33 34.40 33.60
CA GLY A 131 6.07 35.64 34.32
C GLY A 131 4.67 36.16 34.04
N LYS A 132 4.09 36.95 34.95
CA LYS A 132 2.79 37.59 34.73
C LYS A 132 2.92 38.64 33.62
N VAL A 133 1.95 38.66 32.70
CA VAL A 133 1.89 39.62 31.59
C VAL A 133 1.88 41.06 32.15
N GLY A 134 2.95 41.82 31.92
CA GLY A 134 3.13 43.20 32.41
C GLY A 134 4.44 43.49 33.16
N GLU A 135 5.18 42.47 33.60
CA GLU A 135 6.45 42.66 34.35
C GLU A 135 7.73 42.51 33.50
N MET A 136 7.61 42.15 32.22
CA MET A 136 8.76 42.07 31.31
C MET A 136 9.06 43.45 30.70
N THR A 137 9.81 44.26 31.43
CA THR A 137 10.14 45.64 31.03
C THR A 137 11.36 45.78 30.15
N ASP A 138 12.21 44.74 30.04
CA ASP A 138 13.50 44.84 29.34
C ASP A 138 13.80 43.63 28.45
N VAL A 139 13.03 43.47 27.37
CA VAL A 139 13.46 42.61 26.25
C VAL A 139 14.10 43.50 25.19
N LYS A 140 15.44 43.52 25.16
CA LYS A 140 16.20 44.19 24.10
C LYS A 140 16.59 43.19 23.02
N GLY A 141 16.07 43.41 21.82
CA GLY A 141 16.38 42.64 20.60
C GLY A 141 15.25 42.74 19.58
N ASP A 142 15.60 42.68 18.29
CA ASP A 142 14.62 42.74 17.21
C ASP A 142 13.78 41.46 17.17
N GLN A 143 12.49 41.59 17.43
CA GLN A 143 11.55 40.48 17.39
C GLN A 143 11.03 40.29 15.96
N TYR A 144 11.56 39.30 15.25
CA TYR A 144 11.05 38.89 13.94
C TYR A 144 10.02 37.78 14.09
N ASN A 145 8.74 38.12 13.89
CA ASN A 145 7.68 37.13 13.81
C ASN A 145 7.40 36.75 12.34
N SER A 146 7.74 35.51 11.96
CA SER A 146 7.57 35.00 10.60
C SER A 146 6.17 34.43 10.29
N GLY A 147 5.24 34.45 11.26
CA GLY A 147 3.87 33.98 11.08
C GLY A 147 2.90 35.10 10.69
N SER A 148 1.92 34.79 9.82
CA SER A 148 0.84 35.73 9.48
C SER A 148 0.04 36.08 10.73
N LYS A 149 0.07 37.35 11.16
CA LYS A 149 -0.82 37.86 12.20
C LYS A 149 -2.15 38.25 11.59
N THR A 150 -3.23 37.62 12.03
CA THR A 150 -4.59 38.11 11.80
C THR A 150 -4.92 39.17 12.85
N ILE A 151 -5.10 40.42 12.43
CA ILE A 151 -5.57 41.50 13.30
C ILE A 151 -7.08 41.62 13.07
N ASN A 152 -7.88 41.31 14.08
CA ASN A 152 -9.32 41.57 14.03
C ASN A 152 -9.56 43.08 14.17
N VAL A 153 -9.74 43.76 13.04
CA VAL A 153 -10.17 45.16 13.01
C VAL A 153 -11.70 45.18 13.07
N GLY A 154 -12.25 45.04 14.28
CA GLY A 154 -13.67 45.23 14.53
C GLY A 154 -14.04 46.71 14.31
N GLY A 155 -14.82 46.98 13.27
CA GLY A 155 -15.30 48.33 12.95
C GLY A 155 -16.38 48.78 13.93
N ASP A 156 -16.06 49.73 14.78
CA ASP A 156 -17.06 50.47 15.56
C ASP A 156 -17.94 51.31 14.62
N LYS A 157 -19.19 50.86 14.41
CA LYS A 157 -20.24 51.69 13.81
C LYS A 157 -20.55 52.85 14.76
N LYS A 158 -19.92 54.01 14.54
CA LYS A 158 -20.30 55.27 15.19
C LYS A 158 -21.76 55.62 14.84
N LYS A 159 -22.63 55.59 15.86
CA LYS A 159 -23.96 56.21 15.81
C LYS A 159 -23.80 57.71 15.52
N LYS A 160 -24.34 58.18 14.39
CA LYS A 160 -24.44 59.61 14.07
C LYS A 160 -25.28 60.31 15.16
N LYS A 161 -24.66 61.23 15.89
CA LYS A 161 -25.35 62.18 16.76
C LYS A 161 -25.75 63.37 15.89
N SER A 162 -27.04 63.61 15.79
CA SER A 162 -27.65 64.77 15.15
C SER A 162 -27.36 66.03 15.97
N THR A 163 -26.90 67.09 15.32
CA THR A 163 -27.00 68.46 15.81
C THR A 163 -27.62 69.31 14.71
N PRO A 164 -28.66 70.11 15.00
CA PRO A 164 -29.25 71.03 14.04
C PRO A 164 -28.45 72.34 13.95
N GLU A 165 -28.61 73.01 12.81
CA GLU A 165 -28.06 74.31 12.43
C GLU A 165 -28.54 75.45 13.33
N SER A 166 -27.67 76.46 13.46
CA SER A 166 -27.95 77.83 13.01
C SER A 166 -26.64 78.63 12.99
#